data_AF-A0A0B6ZG08-F1
#
_entry.id   AF-A0A0B6ZG08-F1
#
_cell.length_a   1.000
_cell.length_b   1.000
_cell.length_c   1.000
_cell.angle_alpha   90.00
_cell.angle_beta   90.00
_cell.angle_gamma   90.00
#
_symmetry.space_group_name_H-M   'P 1'
#
loop_
_entity.id
_entity.type
_entity.pdbx_description
1 polymer ?
#
loop_
_entity_poly.entity_id
_entity_poly.type
_entity_poly.pdbx_seq_one_letter_code
_entity_poly.pdbx_strand_id
1 'polypeptide(L)'
;RKEELHAEKFRILEERKLLKDKDPSEDLILSLKNLQESLSEVKKEINNLQAFGEFENKVMYTALKLPNDLHDSTPVQDHLVIKEIKGHIDCPSTTQSHVEIAKKFNLIKFSNVGPKAYYLKGKLVLAEMALISTACSYLESKKYRHMAGPEFFKTPIMEGCGLDVHNPDEVLTMLNISKDFIEPMSHLAGVS
;
A
#
# COMPACT_ATOMS: atom_id res chain seq x y z
N ARG A 1 3.83 -24.29 17.86
CA ARG A 1 4.74 -23.81 18.92
C ARG A 1 4.21 -22.65 19.77
N LYS A 2 3.91 -21.45 19.24
CA LYS A 2 3.34 -20.35 20.07
C LYS A 2 1.99 -20.74 20.71
N GLU A 3 1.10 -21.34 19.94
CA GLU A 3 -0.19 -21.85 20.41
C GLU A 3 -0.05 -22.97 21.45
N GLU A 4 0.91 -23.88 21.25
CA GLU A 4 1.23 -24.95 22.21
C GLU A 4 1.70 -24.38 23.56
N LEU A 5 2.59 -23.38 23.55
CA LEU A 5 3.06 -22.72 24.79
C LEU A 5 1.95 -21.94 25.50
N HIS A 6 1.02 -21.34 24.74
CA HIS A 6 -0.16 -20.73 25.32
C HIS A 6 -1.09 -21.78 25.95
N ALA A 7 -1.33 -22.91 25.28
CA ALA A 7 -2.11 -24.02 25.83
C ALA A 7 -1.45 -24.62 27.09
N GLU A 8 -0.13 -24.77 27.08
CA GLU A 8 0.65 -25.25 28.22
C GLU A 8 0.56 -24.28 29.42
N LYS A 9 0.68 -22.98 29.16
CA LYS A 9 0.46 -21.93 30.17
C LYS A 9 -0.94 -22.03 30.77
N PHE A 10 -1.98 -22.25 29.97
CA PHE A 10 -3.35 -22.41 30.46
C PHE A 10 -3.49 -23.67 31.32
N ARG A 11 -2.92 -24.79 30.88
CA ARG A 11 -2.93 -26.06 31.63
C ARG A 11 -2.28 -25.90 33.02
N ILE A 12 -1.09 -25.29 33.09
CA ILE A 12 -0.37 -25.04 34.35
C ILE A 12 -1.18 -24.11 35.28
N LEU A 13 -1.88 -23.12 34.72
CA LEU A 13 -2.73 -22.22 35.51
C LEU A 13 -3.97 -22.91 36.09
N GLU A 14 -4.59 -23.83 35.35
CA GLU A 14 -5.70 -24.64 35.84
C GLU A 14 -5.27 -25.62 36.93
N GLU A 15 -4.15 -26.32 36.72
CA GLU A 15 -3.59 -27.26 37.70
C GLU A 15 -3.21 -26.54 39.01
N ARG A 16 -2.62 -25.35 38.91
CA ARG A 16 -2.34 -24.49 40.07
C ARG A 16 -3.60 -24.04 40.80
N LYS A 17 -4.71 -23.80 40.07
CA LYS A 17 -5.99 -23.41 40.69
C LYS A 17 -6.58 -24.57 41.49
N LEU A 18 -6.57 -25.77 40.93
CA LEU A 18 -7.06 -27.00 41.58
C LEU A 18 -6.25 -27.40 42.84
N LEU A 19 -4.94 -27.12 42.84
CA LEU A 19 -4.06 -27.43 43.97
C LEU A 19 -4.10 -26.38 45.09
N LYS A 20 -4.61 -25.16 44.83
CA LYS A 20 -4.74 -24.09 45.83
C LYS A 20 -5.88 -24.31 46.83
N ASP A 21 -6.87 -25.13 46.46
CA ASP A 21 -8.07 -25.40 47.27
C ASP A 21 -7.88 -26.59 48.23
N LYS A 22 -6.68 -27.20 48.30
CA LYS A 22 -6.35 -28.36 49.15
C LYS A 22 -5.53 -27.95 50.39
N ASP A 23 -5.64 -28.74 51.47
CA ASP A 23 -4.91 -28.51 52.73
C ASP A 23 -3.38 -28.50 52.56
N PRO A 24 -2.64 -27.64 53.27
CA PRO A 24 -1.20 -27.47 53.08
C PRO A 24 -0.42 -28.68 53.61
N SER A 25 0.04 -29.56 52.71
CA SER A 25 1.09 -30.56 52.96
C SER A 25 2.44 -30.11 52.39
N GLU A 26 3.55 -30.64 52.91
CA GLU A 26 4.90 -30.36 52.37
C GLU A 26 5.02 -30.70 50.88
N ASP A 27 4.42 -31.81 50.44
CA ASP A 27 4.39 -32.22 49.02
C ASP A 27 3.58 -31.24 48.16
N LEU A 28 2.49 -30.67 48.71
CA LEU A 28 1.69 -29.67 48.01
C LEU A 28 2.49 -28.37 47.81
N ILE A 29 3.27 -27.96 48.80
CA ILE A 29 4.14 -26.77 48.71
C ILE A 29 5.24 -26.98 47.66
N LEU A 30 5.81 -28.19 47.58
CA LEU A 30 6.83 -28.55 46.59
C LEU A 30 6.25 -28.55 45.17
N SER A 31 5.07 -29.16 44.98
CA SER A 31 4.39 -29.20 43.68
C SER A 31 4.00 -27.80 43.17
N LEU A 32 3.52 -26.92 44.06
CA LEU A 32 3.21 -25.53 43.74
C LEU A 32 4.46 -24.72 43.36
N LYS A 33 5.62 -24.97 43.99
CA LYS A 33 6.89 -24.35 43.60
C LYS A 33 7.33 -24.80 42.20
N ASN A 34 7.28 -26.10 41.92
CA ASN A 34 7.64 -26.64 40.60
C ASN A 34 6.74 -26.08 39.50
N LEU A 35 5.42 -26.03 39.72
CA LEU A 35 4.48 -25.41 38.77
C LEU A 35 4.75 -23.91 38.57
N GLN A 36 5.19 -23.20 39.62
CA GLN A 36 5.56 -21.80 39.51
C GLN A 36 6.85 -21.59 38.69
N GLU A 37 7.82 -22.49 38.82
CA GLU A 37 9.03 -22.50 38.00
C GLU A 37 8.69 -22.80 36.53
N SER A 38 7.94 -23.86 36.25
CA SER A 38 7.49 -24.19 34.89
C SER A 38 6.65 -23.05 34.27
N LEU A 39 5.78 -22.39 35.04
CA LEU A 39 5.05 -21.22 34.56
C LEU A 39 5.96 -20.04 34.23
N SER A 40 7.02 -19.83 35.02
CA SER A 40 8.03 -18.79 34.78
C SER A 40 8.80 -19.06 33.49
N GLU A 41 9.19 -20.30 33.25
CA GLU A 41 9.87 -20.74 32.03
C GLU A 41 9.00 -20.57 30.80
N VAL A 42 7.75 -21.07 30.83
CA VAL A 42 6.80 -20.92 29.72
C VAL A 42 6.52 -19.44 29.42
N LYS A 43 6.40 -18.58 30.45
CA LYS A 43 6.26 -17.13 30.26
C LYS A 43 7.49 -16.50 29.60
N LYS A 44 8.70 -16.91 30.00
CA LYS A 44 9.94 -16.44 29.36
C LYS A 44 9.98 -16.85 27.88
N GLU A 45 9.62 -18.10 27.56
CA GLU A 45 9.61 -18.58 26.17
C GLU A 45 8.57 -17.83 25.32
N ILE A 46 7.38 -17.55 25.86
CA ILE A 46 6.37 -16.72 25.18
C ILE A 46 6.89 -15.30 24.92
N ASN A 47 7.52 -14.66 25.91
CA ASN A 47 8.08 -13.32 25.75
C ASN A 47 9.20 -13.30 24.69
N ASN A 48 10.06 -14.31 24.68
CA ASN A 48 11.11 -14.45 23.66
C ASN A 48 10.52 -14.59 22.25
N LEU A 49 9.45 -15.39 22.09
CA LEU A 49 8.76 -15.51 20.80
C LEU A 49 8.06 -14.21 20.37
N GLN A 50 7.53 -13.44 21.31
CA GLN A 50 6.98 -12.11 21.01
C GLN A 50 8.08 -11.15 20.53
N ALA A 51 9.21 -11.09 21.24
CA ALA A 51 10.35 -10.29 20.83
C ALA A 51 10.90 -10.68 19.45
N PHE A 52 10.91 -11.98 19.14
CA PHE A 52 11.26 -12.47 17.80
C PHE A 52 10.28 -11.99 16.74
N GLY A 53 8.97 -12.05 17.00
CA GLY A 53 7.96 -11.54 16.05
C GLY A 53 8.07 -10.04 15.82
N GLU A 54 8.39 -9.25 16.85
CA GLU A 54 8.68 -7.82 16.67
C GLU A 54 9.93 -7.57 15.82
N PHE A 55 10.97 -8.39 16.00
CA PHE A 55 12.17 -8.33 15.18
C PHE A 55 11.88 -8.71 13.72
N GLU A 56 11.14 -9.80 13.50
CA GLU A 56 10.71 -10.25 12.18
C GLU A 56 9.93 -9.15 11.44
N ASN A 57 8.97 -8.51 12.12
CA ASN A 57 8.23 -7.39 11.54
C ASN A 57 9.16 -6.23 11.13
N LYS A 58 10.12 -5.84 11.98
CA LYS A 58 11.09 -4.78 11.64
C LYS A 58 11.94 -5.13 10.42
N VAL A 59 12.39 -6.38 10.31
CA VAL A 59 13.11 -6.88 9.15
C VAL A 59 12.23 -6.84 7.91
N MET A 60 10.98 -7.32 8.01
CA MET A 60 10.03 -7.34 6.90
C MET A 60 9.73 -5.93 6.39
N TYR A 61 9.43 -4.98 7.27
CA TYR A 61 9.19 -3.58 6.88
C TYR A 61 10.38 -2.91 6.20
N THR A 62 11.60 -3.36 6.50
CA THR A 62 12.81 -2.87 5.82
C THR A 62 12.99 -3.57 4.48
N ALA A 63 12.76 -4.89 4.42
CA ALA A 63 12.86 -5.68 3.20
C ALA A 63 11.85 -5.23 2.13
N LEU A 64 10.62 -4.85 2.53
CA LEU A 64 9.59 -4.34 1.63
C LEU A 64 9.96 -3.01 0.94
N LYS A 65 11.00 -2.30 1.41
CA LYS A 65 11.49 -1.06 0.79
C LYS A 65 12.54 -1.31 -0.30
N LEU A 66 12.98 -2.55 -0.49
CA LEU A 66 13.96 -2.88 -1.51
C LEU A 66 13.33 -2.73 -2.89
N PRO A 67 13.99 -2.04 -3.84
CA PRO A 67 13.52 -1.97 -5.21
C PRO A 67 13.63 -3.33 -5.90
N ASN A 68 12.95 -3.48 -7.03
CA ASN A 68 13.10 -4.65 -7.90
C ASN A 68 14.53 -4.74 -8.46
N ASP A 69 14.96 -5.97 -8.72
CA ASP A 69 16.19 -6.22 -9.47
C ASP A 69 16.09 -5.63 -10.88
N LEU A 70 17.18 -5.03 -11.32
CA LEU A 70 17.27 -4.47 -12.67
C LEU A 70 17.57 -5.59 -13.67
N HIS A 71 16.88 -5.57 -14.81
CA HIS A 71 17.20 -6.48 -15.92
C HIS A 71 18.55 -6.12 -16.53
N ASP A 72 19.32 -7.10 -17.01
CA ASP A 72 20.67 -6.90 -17.58
C ASP A 72 20.71 -5.91 -18.75
N SER A 73 19.61 -5.77 -19.48
CA SER A 73 19.47 -4.81 -20.58
C SER A 73 19.18 -3.38 -20.11
N THR A 74 19.02 -3.14 -18.81
CA THR A 74 18.74 -1.80 -18.27
C THR A 74 20.00 -0.96 -18.42
N PRO A 75 19.97 0.14 -19.19
CA PRO A 75 21.16 0.96 -19.39
C PRO A 75 21.59 1.59 -18.06
N VAL A 76 22.90 1.70 -17.86
CA VAL A 76 23.48 2.40 -16.70
C VAL A 76 23.26 3.91 -16.78
N GLN A 77 23.05 4.42 -18.00
CA GLN A 77 22.80 5.83 -18.29
C GLN A 77 21.34 6.17 -18.02
N ASP A 78 21.06 7.42 -17.62
CA ASP A 78 19.69 7.89 -17.29
C ASP A 78 18.67 7.63 -18.41
N HIS A 79 19.08 7.70 -19.68
CA HIS A 79 18.22 7.39 -20.82
C HIS A 79 19.02 6.92 -22.03
N LEU A 80 18.45 5.98 -22.79
CA LEU A 80 18.99 5.50 -24.06
C LEU A 80 17.88 5.55 -25.13
N VAL A 81 18.12 6.26 -26.22
CA VAL A 81 17.18 6.32 -27.34
C VAL A 81 17.28 5.02 -28.15
N ILE A 82 16.28 4.14 -28.01
CA ILE A 82 16.25 2.85 -28.71
C ILE A 82 15.74 2.99 -30.15
N LYS A 83 14.80 3.91 -30.37
CA LYS A 83 14.18 4.14 -31.68
C LYS A 83 13.65 5.56 -31.77
N GLU A 84 13.99 6.26 -32.84
CA GLU A 84 13.42 7.56 -33.19
C GLU A 84 12.56 7.38 -34.45
N ILE A 85 11.28 7.77 -34.36
CA ILE A 85 10.38 7.78 -35.51
C ILE A 85 10.11 9.25 -35.84
N LYS A 86 10.81 9.78 -36.84
CA LYS A 86 10.61 11.16 -37.31
C LYS A 86 9.38 11.20 -38.21
N GLY A 87 8.32 11.84 -37.73
CA GLY A 87 7.25 12.30 -38.60
C GLY A 87 7.72 13.52 -39.40
N HIS A 88 7.24 13.68 -40.63
CA HIS A 88 7.41 14.94 -41.34
C HIS A 88 6.48 15.97 -40.69
N ILE A 89 7.02 16.74 -39.75
CA ILE A 89 6.33 17.88 -39.14
C ILE A 89 7.10 19.12 -39.58
N ASP A 90 6.56 19.85 -40.54
CA ASP A 90 7.02 21.20 -40.87
C ASP A 90 6.60 22.12 -39.73
N CYS A 91 7.40 22.12 -38.66
CA CYS A 91 7.11 22.93 -37.48
C CYS A 91 7.51 24.38 -37.77
N PRO A 92 6.60 25.36 -37.69
CA PRO A 92 6.94 26.76 -37.88
C PRO A 92 7.98 27.22 -36.83
N SER A 93 8.81 28.20 -37.20
CA SER A 93 9.87 28.75 -36.34
C SER A 93 9.36 29.38 -35.04
N THR A 94 8.07 29.70 -34.97
CA THR A 94 7.38 30.13 -33.75
C THR A 94 6.15 29.25 -33.51
N THR A 95 6.18 28.49 -32.42
CA THR A 95 5.07 27.65 -31.99
C THR A 95 4.45 28.21 -30.71
N GLN A 96 3.12 28.32 -30.68
CA GLN A 96 2.40 28.67 -29.46
C GLN A 96 2.31 27.46 -28.53
N SER A 97 2.34 27.71 -27.21
CA SER A 97 2.09 26.65 -26.23
C SER A 97 0.64 26.16 -26.30
N HIS A 98 0.41 24.88 -26.00
CA HIS A 98 -0.94 24.31 -25.89
C HIS A 98 -1.82 25.10 -24.91
N VAL A 99 -1.24 25.66 -23.84
CA VAL A 99 -1.95 26.52 -22.87
C VAL A 99 -2.42 27.82 -23.52
N GLU A 100 -1.59 28.46 -24.33
CA GLU A 100 -1.89 29.72 -25.00
C GLU A 100 -3.01 29.53 -26.03
N ILE A 101 -2.92 28.46 -26.82
CA ILE A 101 -3.94 28.07 -27.80
C ILE A 101 -5.27 27.80 -27.07
N ALA A 102 -5.24 27.00 -26.02
CA ALA A 102 -6.45 26.66 -25.27
C ALA A 102 -7.10 27.89 -24.62
N LYS A 103 -6.30 28.84 -24.10
CA LYS A 103 -6.81 30.12 -23.59
C LYS A 103 -7.41 30.99 -24.70
N LYS A 104 -6.71 31.12 -25.84
CA LYS A 104 -7.16 31.90 -27.01
C LYS A 104 -8.53 31.45 -27.51
N PHE A 105 -8.78 30.13 -27.51
CA PHE A 105 -10.05 29.55 -27.95
C PHE A 105 -11.04 29.25 -26.80
N ASN A 106 -10.74 29.68 -25.57
CA ASN A 106 -11.59 29.46 -24.39
C ASN A 106 -11.94 27.97 -24.15
N LEU A 107 -10.97 27.08 -24.40
CA LEU A 107 -11.08 25.63 -24.30
C LEU A 107 -10.68 25.08 -22.93
N ILE A 108 -9.97 25.86 -22.11
CA ILE A 108 -9.54 25.47 -20.77
C ILE A 108 -9.83 26.58 -19.76
N LYS A 109 -10.27 26.21 -18.57
CA LYS A 109 -10.40 27.11 -17.41
C LYS A 109 -9.65 26.52 -16.22
N PHE A 110 -8.59 27.17 -15.79
CA PHE A 110 -7.88 26.78 -14.56
C PHE A 110 -8.74 27.11 -13.34
N SER A 111 -8.76 26.18 -12.38
CA SER A 111 -9.55 26.26 -11.16
C SER A 111 -8.66 26.65 -9.98
N ASN A 112 -9.22 27.34 -8.99
CA ASN A 112 -8.55 27.66 -7.73
C ASN A 112 -8.72 26.58 -6.66
N VAL A 113 -9.47 25.51 -6.96
CA VAL A 113 -9.69 24.37 -6.03
C VAL A 113 -8.38 23.62 -5.73
N GLY A 114 -7.39 23.70 -6.62
CA GLY A 114 -6.06 23.14 -6.39
C GLY A 114 -5.06 23.58 -7.47
N PRO A 115 -3.75 23.43 -7.23
CA PRO A 115 -2.70 23.95 -8.11
C PRO A 115 -2.68 23.32 -9.51
N LYS A 116 -3.20 22.09 -9.64
CA LYS A 116 -3.27 21.32 -10.89
C LYS A 116 -4.69 21.19 -11.44
N ALA A 117 -5.68 21.87 -10.83
CA ALA A 117 -7.09 21.69 -11.19
C ALA A 117 -7.49 22.55 -12.41
N TYR A 118 -8.19 21.95 -13.37
CA TYR A 118 -8.69 22.64 -14.55
C TYR A 118 -9.99 22.02 -15.07
N TYR A 119 -10.70 22.78 -15.89
CA TYR A 119 -11.88 22.34 -16.63
C TYR A 119 -11.61 22.42 -18.12
N LEU A 120 -11.87 21.34 -18.85
CA LEU A 120 -11.91 21.33 -20.31
C LEU A 120 -13.28 21.81 -20.80
N LYS A 121 -13.30 22.48 -21.96
CA LYS A 121 -14.50 23.10 -22.52
C LYS A 121 -14.66 22.83 -24.02
N GLY A 122 -15.91 22.69 -24.44
CA GLY A 122 -16.32 22.66 -25.84
C GLY A 122 -15.62 21.55 -26.63
N LYS A 123 -14.98 21.92 -27.74
CA LYS A 123 -14.33 20.97 -28.66
C LYS A 123 -13.23 20.14 -27.99
N LEU A 124 -12.59 20.65 -26.94
CA LEU A 124 -11.50 19.94 -26.26
C LEU A 124 -12.01 18.76 -25.43
N VAL A 125 -13.23 18.84 -24.90
CA VAL A 125 -13.90 17.71 -24.22
C VAL A 125 -14.21 16.60 -25.23
N LEU A 126 -14.73 16.97 -26.41
CA LEU A 126 -15.00 15.99 -27.47
C LEU A 126 -13.71 15.31 -27.95
N ALA A 127 -12.60 16.07 -28.02
CA ALA A 127 -11.30 15.53 -28.37
C ALA A 127 -10.79 14.53 -27.32
N GLU A 128 -10.90 14.84 -26.02
CA GLU A 128 -10.55 13.93 -24.93
C GLU A 128 -11.35 12.62 -25.02
N MET A 129 -12.68 12.71 -25.15
CA MET A 129 -13.54 11.53 -25.31
C MET A 129 -13.16 10.70 -26.55
N ALA A 130 -12.87 11.35 -27.67
CA ALA A 130 -12.46 10.68 -28.91
C ALA A 130 -11.10 9.98 -28.75
N LEU A 131 -10.14 10.60 -28.06
CA LEU A 131 -8.83 10.00 -27.77
C LEU A 131 -8.97 8.74 -26.91
N ILE A 132 -9.75 8.82 -25.83
CA ILE A 132 -10.03 7.67 -24.96
C ILE A 132 -10.68 6.54 -25.76
N SER A 133 -11.74 6.84 -26.52
CA SER A 133 -12.44 5.84 -27.33
C SER A 133 -11.53 5.21 -28.38
N THR A 134 -10.70 6.00 -29.05
CA THR A 134 -9.78 5.51 -30.08
C THR A 134 -8.73 4.58 -29.48
N ALA A 135 -8.16 4.94 -28.32
CA ALA A 135 -7.20 4.11 -27.60
C ALA A 135 -7.85 2.79 -27.15
N CYS A 136 -9.07 2.83 -26.62
CA CYS A 136 -9.82 1.63 -26.25
C CYS A 136 -10.02 0.69 -27.46
N SER A 137 -10.54 1.20 -28.58
CA SER A 137 -10.75 0.39 -29.80
C SER A 137 -9.44 -0.15 -30.36
N TYR A 138 -8.34 0.61 -30.28
CA TYR A 138 -7.02 0.11 -30.68
C TYR A 138 -6.58 -1.08 -29.81
N LEU A 139 -6.69 -0.98 -28.48
CA LEU A 139 -6.34 -2.08 -27.56
C LEU A 139 -7.25 -3.30 -27.76
N GLU A 140 -8.54 -3.09 -28.01
CA GLU A 140 -9.48 -4.17 -28.35
C GLU A 140 -9.04 -4.90 -29.62
N SER A 141 -8.63 -4.17 -30.66
CA SER A 141 -8.11 -4.77 -31.91
C SER A 141 -6.86 -5.63 -31.69
N LYS A 142 -6.11 -5.36 -30.61
CA LYS A 142 -4.95 -6.13 -30.17
C LYS A 142 -5.32 -7.27 -29.21
N LYS A 143 -6.62 -7.55 -29.03
CA LYS A 143 -7.20 -8.61 -28.18
C LYS A 143 -7.01 -8.38 -26.68
N TYR A 144 -6.79 -7.14 -26.24
CA TYR A 144 -6.85 -6.82 -24.81
C TYR A 144 -8.31 -6.81 -24.34
N ARG A 145 -8.53 -7.26 -23.10
CA ARG A 145 -9.85 -7.21 -22.46
C ARG A 145 -10.02 -5.90 -21.71
N HIS A 146 -11.09 -5.17 -21.98
CA HIS A 146 -11.46 -4.01 -21.19
C HIS A 146 -11.87 -4.41 -19.78
N MET A 147 -11.36 -3.68 -18.80
CA MET A 147 -11.71 -3.84 -17.39
C MET A 147 -11.96 -2.46 -16.81
N ALA A 148 -13.06 -2.33 -16.07
CA ALA A 148 -13.31 -1.21 -15.18
C ALA A 148 -13.10 -1.71 -13.75
N GLY A 149 -12.27 -1.00 -12.99
CA GLY A 149 -11.96 -1.30 -11.59
C GLY A 149 -12.51 -0.21 -10.66
N PRO A 150 -12.48 -0.45 -9.34
CA PRO A 150 -12.72 0.61 -8.37
C PRO A 150 -11.61 1.66 -8.45
N GLU A 151 -11.89 2.87 -7.98
CA GLU A 151 -10.89 3.96 -7.91
C GLU A 151 -10.28 4.10 -6.50
N PHE A 152 -10.99 3.59 -5.50
CA PHE A 152 -10.56 3.58 -4.10
C PHE A 152 -10.11 2.19 -3.67
N PHE A 153 -8.93 2.14 -3.04
CA PHE A 153 -8.28 0.90 -2.63
C PHE A 153 -7.83 0.96 -1.18
N LYS A 154 -7.78 -0.20 -0.51
CA LYS A 154 -7.23 -0.32 0.85
C LYS A 154 -5.71 -0.21 0.84
N THR A 155 -5.12 0.18 1.96
CA THR A 155 -3.66 0.33 2.15
C THR A 155 -2.85 -0.87 1.63
N PRO A 156 -3.19 -2.14 1.93
CA PRO A 156 -2.35 -3.26 1.49
C PRO A 156 -2.28 -3.43 -0.03
N ILE A 157 -3.32 -2.98 -0.76
CA ILE A 157 -3.34 -3.04 -2.23
C ILE A 157 -2.39 -1.98 -2.79
N MET A 158 -2.41 -0.77 -2.23
CA MET A 158 -1.54 0.34 -2.65
C MET A 158 -0.07 0.05 -2.36
N GLU A 159 0.22 -0.43 -1.16
CA GLU A 159 1.56 -0.87 -0.76
C GLU A 159 2.04 -2.03 -1.63
N GLY A 160 1.15 -2.96 -1.97
CA GLY A 160 1.44 -4.08 -2.89
C GLY A 160 1.78 -3.62 -4.32
N CYS A 161 1.31 -2.44 -4.74
CA CYS A 161 1.70 -1.80 -5.99
C CYS A 161 3.00 -0.99 -5.88
N GLY A 162 3.61 -0.91 -4.69
CA GLY A 162 4.83 -0.15 -4.43
C GLY A 162 4.62 1.35 -4.24
N LEU A 163 3.39 1.80 -3.97
CA LEU A 163 3.08 3.22 -3.72
C LEU A 163 3.23 3.56 -2.24
N ASP A 164 3.76 4.75 -1.95
CA ASP A 164 3.80 5.27 -0.58
C ASP A 164 2.49 5.98 -0.21
N VAL A 165 1.66 5.30 0.59
CA VAL A 165 0.36 5.82 1.06
C VAL A 165 0.48 7.03 2.00
N HIS A 166 1.68 7.32 2.50
CA HIS A 166 1.98 8.49 3.32
C HIS A 166 2.49 9.66 2.49
N ASN A 167 2.81 9.45 1.20
CA ASN A 167 3.24 10.50 0.29
C ASN A 167 2.03 11.12 -0.44
N PRO A 168 1.64 12.37 -0.12
CA PRO A 168 0.49 13.03 -0.75
C PRO A 168 0.70 13.36 -2.23
N ASP A 169 1.94 13.35 -2.73
CA ASP A 169 2.24 13.53 -4.15
C ASP A 169 2.00 12.25 -4.97
N GLU A 170 1.99 11.08 -4.32
CA GLU A 170 1.73 9.78 -4.95
C GLU A 170 0.29 9.33 -4.78
N VAL A 171 -0.29 9.51 -3.58
CA VAL A 171 -1.59 8.93 -3.22
C VAL A 171 -2.46 9.95 -2.51
N LEU A 172 -3.72 10.07 -2.96
CA LEU A 172 -4.73 10.85 -2.26
C LEU A 172 -5.48 9.96 -1.25
N THR A 173 -5.21 10.17 0.03
CA THR A 173 -5.75 9.35 1.13
C THR A 173 -7.01 9.97 1.72
N MET A 174 -8.12 9.20 1.78
CA MET A 174 -9.30 9.59 2.55
C MET A 174 -9.15 9.13 3.99
N LEU A 175 -9.22 10.09 4.92
CA LEU A 175 -9.16 9.82 6.35
C LEU A 175 -10.58 9.66 6.91
N ASN A 176 -10.82 8.58 7.65
CA ASN A 176 -12.02 8.46 8.47
C ASN A 176 -11.71 9.00 9.87
N ILE A 177 -12.35 10.11 10.25
CA ILE A 177 -12.20 10.70 11.58
C ILE A 177 -13.33 10.16 12.45
N SER A 178 -13.08 9.04 13.14
CA SER A 178 -13.92 8.62 14.27
C SER A 178 -13.43 9.31 15.55
N LYS A 179 -14.32 9.48 16.54
CA LYS A 179 -14.01 10.25 17.78
C LYS A 179 -12.78 9.76 18.54
N ASP A 180 -12.38 8.48 18.37
CA ASP A 180 -11.32 7.85 19.16
C ASP A 180 -10.13 7.33 18.33
N PHE A 181 -10.26 7.18 16.99
CA PHE A 181 -9.18 6.69 16.11
C PHE A 181 -9.27 7.27 14.68
N ILE A 182 -8.10 7.59 14.10
CA ILE A 182 -7.93 7.93 12.68
C ILE A 182 -7.36 6.69 11.99
N GLU A 183 -8.14 6.02 11.14
CA GLU A 183 -7.63 4.94 10.28
C GLU A 183 -7.61 5.42 8.81
N PRO A 184 -6.46 5.36 8.11
CA PRO A 184 -6.40 5.53 6.66
C PRO A 184 -7.05 4.31 6.01
N MET A 185 -8.32 4.43 5.64
CA MET A 185 -9.11 3.28 5.20
C MET A 185 -9.06 3.07 3.69
N SER A 186 -8.97 4.16 2.92
CA SER A 186 -9.10 4.15 1.47
C SER A 186 -8.23 5.20 0.80
N HIS A 187 -7.62 4.80 -0.30
CA HIS A 187 -6.71 5.59 -1.10
C HIS A 187 -7.25 5.70 -2.52
N LEU A 188 -7.29 6.90 -3.07
CA LEU A 188 -7.62 7.12 -4.47
C LEU A 188 -6.37 6.88 -5.31
N ALA A 189 -6.43 5.87 -6.18
CA ALA A 189 -5.34 5.50 -7.09
C ALA A 189 -5.62 5.86 -8.56
N GLY A 190 -6.86 6.24 -8.86
CA GLY A 190 -7.28 6.68 -10.18
C GLY A 190 -7.72 8.13 -10.15
N VAL A 191 -7.01 8.99 -10.88
CA VAL A 191 -7.65 10.16 -11.49
C VAL A 191 -7.81 9.80 -12.96
N SER A 192 -9.00 9.32 -13.31
CA SER A 192 -9.46 9.28 -14.69
C SER A 192 -9.41 10.69 -15.30
#